data_AF-A0A3M1V1G8-F1
#
_entry.id   AF-A0A3M1V1G8-F1
#
_cell.length_a   1.000
_cell.length_b   1.000
_cell.length_c   1.000
_cell.angle_alpha   90.00
_cell.angle_beta   90.00
_cell.angle_gamma   90.00
#
_symmetry.space_group_name_H-M   'P 1'
#
loop_
_entity.id
_entity.type
_entity.pdbx_description
1 polymer ?
#
loop_
_entity_poly.entity_id
_entity_poly.type
_entity_poly.pdbx_seq_one_letter_code
_entity_poly.pdbx_strand_id
1 'polypeptide(L)'
;SSDENCLHISYEAGKLEDLTVKGVDVVDFGMTVSPQEAPDSIEEVRIAFEAGVPVAVNGRRLPADRVVRELNAIGGRNAVGRIDIVENRFVGMKSRGVYEAPGMTLLYEAHRLLEQLTLDRDLVHLRDRLSPEVAEMVYYGFWFTPKMDALMAFIREAQQPVTGEIVLHLYKGNIQVASRTSPNSLYDAEIASMEAGGAYNQDDAEGFLRIVGLPYRVQGKVRPRRY
;
A
#
# COMPACT_ATOMS: atom_id res chain seq x y z
N SER A 1 17.05 -19.65 -10.14
CA SER A 1 15.74 -20.30 -10.00
C SER A 1 14.67 -19.24 -10.14
N SER A 2 13.49 -19.57 -10.67
CA SER A 2 12.36 -18.65 -10.70
C SER A 2 11.06 -19.36 -10.34
N ASP A 3 10.16 -18.66 -9.66
CA ASP A 3 8.79 -19.09 -9.40
C ASP A 3 7.83 -18.00 -9.89
N GLU A 4 6.86 -18.38 -10.71
CA GLU A 4 5.98 -17.46 -11.43
C GLU A 4 4.51 -17.81 -11.19
N ASN A 5 3.72 -16.78 -10.91
CA ASN A 5 2.26 -16.86 -10.93
C ASN A 5 1.68 -15.50 -11.37
N CYS A 6 0.36 -15.38 -11.39
CA CYS A 6 -0.29 -14.15 -11.85
C CYS A 6 -0.03 -12.92 -10.94
N LEU A 7 0.41 -13.10 -9.70
CA LEU A 7 0.63 -12.01 -8.75
C LEU A 7 2.06 -11.46 -8.85
N HIS A 8 3.04 -12.33 -9.08
CA HIS A 8 4.45 -11.96 -9.13
C HIS A 8 5.33 -13.04 -9.80
N ILE A 9 6.56 -12.65 -10.13
CA ILE A 9 7.69 -13.56 -10.36
C ILE A 9 8.74 -13.32 -9.26
N SER A 10 9.31 -14.39 -8.73
CA SER A 10 10.49 -14.35 -7.86
C SER A 10 11.71 -14.96 -8.55
N TYR A 11 12.89 -14.40 -8.28
CA TYR A 11 14.17 -14.81 -8.81
C TYR A 11 15.18 -14.96 -7.68
N GLU A 12 15.75 -16.15 -7.57
CA GLU A 12 16.61 -16.51 -6.44
C GLU A 12 17.72 -17.48 -6.86
N ALA A 13 18.70 -17.64 -5.95
CA ALA A 13 19.88 -18.50 -6.08
C ALA A 13 20.89 -18.09 -7.18
N GLY A 14 22.00 -18.83 -7.25
CA GLY A 14 23.03 -18.63 -8.26
C GLY A 14 23.75 -17.29 -8.09
N LYS A 15 23.93 -16.51 -9.17
CA LYS A 15 24.64 -15.22 -9.10
C LYS A 15 23.99 -14.22 -8.14
N LEU A 16 22.70 -14.34 -7.86
CA LEU A 16 22.01 -13.44 -6.92
C LEU A 16 22.43 -13.67 -5.47
N GLU A 17 23.02 -14.81 -5.12
CA GLU A 17 23.53 -15.09 -3.76
C GLU A 17 24.67 -14.14 -3.37
N ASP A 18 25.42 -13.64 -4.35
CA ASP A 18 26.43 -12.60 -4.15
C ASP A 18 25.76 -11.22 -4.14
N LEU A 19 25.80 -10.55 -2.97
CA LEU A 19 25.21 -9.23 -2.75
C LEU A 19 25.86 -8.12 -3.60
N THR A 20 27.04 -8.36 -4.18
CA THR A 20 27.73 -7.41 -5.05
C THR A 20 27.27 -7.49 -6.51
N VAL A 21 26.57 -8.58 -6.87
CA VAL A 21 25.95 -8.72 -8.20
C VAL A 21 24.70 -7.87 -8.26
N LYS A 22 24.62 -6.97 -9.25
CA LYS A 22 23.42 -6.18 -9.53
C LYS A 22 22.33 -7.10 -10.08
N GLY A 23 21.23 -7.25 -9.33
CA GLY A 23 20.15 -8.17 -9.73
C GLY A 23 19.58 -7.82 -11.10
N VAL A 24 19.48 -6.52 -11.39
CA VAL A 24 18.97 -6.01 -12.68
C VAL A 24 19.79 -6.40 -13.91
N ASP A 25 21.07 -6.75 -13.74
CA ASP A 25 21.95 -7.12 -14.85
C ASP A 25 21.92 -8.63 -15.15
N VAL A 26 21.42 -9.44 -14.21
CA VAL A 26 21.47 -10.91 -14.29
C VAL A 26 20.10 -11.58 -14.35
N VAL A 27 19.05 -10.84 -14.00
CA VAL A 27 17.66 -11.32 -14.05
C VAL A 27 17.07 -11.00 -15.42
N ASP A 28 16.49 -12.02 -16.05
CA ASP A 28 15.63 -11.87 -17.22
C ASP A 28 14.19 -11.64 -16.75
N PHE A 29 13.80 -10.37 -16.72
CA PHE A 29 12.51 -9.91 -16.18
C PHE A 29 11.37 -10.24 -17.14
N GLY A 30 10.36 -10.97 -16.65
CA GLY A 30 9.25 -11.48 -17.45
C GLY A 30 7.98 -10.64 -17.41
N MET A 31 7.76 -9.88 -16.32
CA MET A 31 6.53 -9.08 -16.15
C MET A 31 6.70 -7.60 -16.46
N THR A 32 7.93 -7.08 -16.40
CA THR A 32 8.21 -5.64 -16.43
C THR A 32 9.35 -5.32 -17.39
N VAL A 33 9.27 -4.15 -18.06
CA VAL A 33 10.41 -3.59 -18.80
C VAL A 33 11.35 -2.83 -17.87
N SER A 34 12.57 -2.54 -18.30
CA SER A 34 13.46 -1.67 -17.52
C SER A 34 12.93 -0.22 -17.52
N PRO A 35 13.24 0.59 -16.49
CA PRO A 35 12.88 2.01 -16.49
C PRO A 35 13.39 2.78 -17.72
N GLN A 36 14.50 2.34 -18.32
CA GLN A 36 15.08 2.91 -19.54
C GLN A 36 14.25 2.59 -20.79
N GLU A 37 13.60 1.43 -20.83
CA GLU A 37 12.76 0.97 -21.94
C GLU A 37 11.27 1.35 -21.78
N ALA A 38 10.86 1.74 -20.56
CA ALA A 38 9.52 2.23 -20.31
C ALA A 38 9.21 3.49 -21.13
N PRO A 39 7.94 3.71 -21.55
CA PRO A 39 7.53 4.86 -22.33
C PRO A 39 7.98 6.20 -21.74
N ASP A 40 8.36 7.13 -22.61
CA ASP A 40 8.72 8.50 -22.24
C ASP A 40 7.48 9.41 -22.15
N SER A 41 6.43 8.89 -21.55
CA SER A 41 5.14 9.57 -21.38
C SER A 41 4.45 9.05 -20.13
N ILE A 42 3.76 9.94 -19.42
CA ILE A 42 2.93 9.54 -18.28
C ILE A 42 1.77 8.68 -18.80
N GLU A 43 1.59 7.52 -18.18
CA GLU A 43 0.40 6.70 -18.38
C GLU A 43 -0.55 6.83 -17.18
N GLU A 44 -1.83 7.09 -17.45
CA GLU A 44 -2.86 7.14 -16.42
C GLU A 44 -3.57 5.80 -16.28
N VAL A 45 -3.76 5.34 -15.03
CA VAL A 45 -4.56 4.17 -14.71
C VAL A 45 -5.57 4.49 -13.61
N ARG A 46 -6.82 4.08 -13.82
CA ARG A 46 -7.92 4.22 -12.86
C ARG A 46 -8.26 2.85 -12.29
N ILE A 47 -8.34 2.74 -10.97
CA ILE A 47 -8.63 1.49 -10.26
C ILE A 47 -9.79 1.74 -9.32
N ALA A 48 -10.89 0.99 -9.52
CA ALA A 48 -12.07 1.10 -8.68
C ALA A 48 -12.19 -0.09 -7.73
N PHE A 49 -12.66 0.19 -6.51
CA PHE A 49 -12.83 -0.77 -5.42
C PHE A 49 -14.26 -0.74 -4.88
N GLU A 50 -14.72 -1.90 -4.41
CA GLU A 50 -15.95 -2.09 -3.63
C GLU A 50 -15.62 -2.91 -2.39
N ALA A 51 -15.89 -2.35 -1.21
CA ALA A 51 -15.58 -2.96 0.09
C ALA A 51 -14.14 -3.53 0.18
N GLY A 52 -13.15 -2.76 -0.28
CA GLY A 52 -11.72 -3.12 -0.32
C GLY A 52 -11.32 -4.05 -1.46
N VAL A 53 -12.27 -4.55 -2.26
CA VAL A 53 -11.99 -5.47 -3.38
C VAL A 53 -11.90 -4.69 -4.68
N PRO A 54 -10.84 -4.85 -5.49
CA PRO A 54 -10.75 -4.17 -6.78
C PRO A 54 -11.72 -4.80 -7.80
N VAL A 55 -12.53 -3.98 -8.46
CA VAL A 55 -13.63 -4.41 -9.33
C VAL A 55 -13.55 -3.90 -10.76
N ALA A 56 -12.77 -2.84 -11.03
CA ALA A 56 -12.64 -2.27 -12.37
C ALA A 56 -11.27 -1.61 -12.61
N VAL A 57 -10.85 -1.61 -13.87
CA VAL A 57 -9.65 -0.89 -14.35
C VAL A 57 -10.03 -0.04 -15.56
N ASN A 58 -9.67 1.25 -15.54
CA ASN A 58 -10.00 2.23 -16.58
C ASN A 58 -11.50 2.26 -16.93
N GLY A 59 -12.36 2.11 -15.92
CA GLY A 59 -13.82 2.12 -16.06
C GLY A 59 -14.44 0.82 -16.59
N ARG A 60 -13.65 -0.21 -16.85
CA ARG A 60 -14.14 -1.54 -17.26
C ARG A 60 -14.19 -2.46 -16.05
N ARG A 61 -15.39 -2.96 -15.71
CA ARG A 61 -15.54 -4.00 -14.67
C ARG A 61 -14.90 -5.30 -15.13
N LEU A 62 -14.13 -5.93 -14.25
CA LEU A 62 -13.35 -7.12 -14.54
C LEU A 62 -13.44 -8.09 -13.35
N PRO A 63 -13.42 -9.40 -13.58
CA PRO A 63 -13.18 -10.36 -12.50
C PRO A 63 -11.77 -10.17 -11.92
N ALA A 64 -11.57 -10.62 -10.68
CA ALA A 64 -10.34 -10.35 -9.91
C ALA A 64 -9.05 -10.78 -10.65
N ASP A 65 -9.05 -11.93 -11.32
CA ASP A 65 -7.89 -12.42 -12.08
C ASP A 65 -7.56 -11.49 -13.26
N ARG A 66 -8.57 -10.92 -13.91
CA ARG A 66 -8.41 -10.01 -15.05
C ARG A 66 -7.99 -8.61 -14.60
N VAL A 67 -8.43 -8.16 -13.43
CA VAL A 67 -7.90 -6.94 -12.82
C VAL A 67 -6.39 -7.05 -12.63
N VAL A 68 -5.92 -8.12 -11.98
CA VAL A 68 -4.48 -8.31 -11.73
C VAL A 68 -3.70 -8.38 -13.05
N ARG A 69 -4.18 -9.14 -14.04
CA ARG A 69 -3.51 -9.26 -15.35
C ARG A 69 -3.45 -7.93 -16.11
N GLU A 70 -4.52 -7.15 -16.11
CA GLU A 70 -4.54 -5.84 -16.75
C GLU A 70 -3.55 -4.88 -16.07
N LEU A 71 -3.52 -4.87 -14.74
CA LEU A 71 -2.59 -4.04 -13.97
C LEU A 71 -1.14 -4.52 -14.09
N ASN A 72 -0.89 -5.82 -14.26
CA ASN A 72 0.43 -6.33 -14.60
C ASN A 72 0.89 -5.80 -15.96
N ALA A 73 0.03 -5.81 -16.97
CA ALA A 73 0.38 -5.30 -18.30
C ALA A 73 0.66 -3.79 -18.29
N ILE A 74 -0.14 -3.01 -17.54
CA ILE A 74 0.02 -1.55 -17.40
C ILE A 74 1.26 -1.22 -16.56
N GLY A 75 1.38 -1.79 -15.36
CA GLY A 75 2.52 -1.54 -14.48
C GLY A 75 3.83 -2.05 -15.07
N GLY A 76 3.78 -3.20 -15.74
CA GLY A 76 4.91 -3.85 -16.38
C GLY A 76 5.55 -3.00 -17.47
N ARG A 77 4.76 -2.48 -18.41
CA ARG A 77 5.28 -1.58 -19.46
C ARG A 77 5.77 -0.23 -18.92
N ASN A 78 5.33 0.15 -17.72
CA ASN A 78 5.81 1.35 -17.02
C ASN A 78 6.94 1.06 -16.02
N ALA A 79 7.55 -0.14 -16.05
CA ALA A 79 8.65 -0.56 -15.17
C ALA A 79 8.34 -0.52 -13.66
N VAL A 80 7.06 -0.64 -13.28
CA VAL A 80 6.63 -0.63 -11.88
C VAL A 80 6.79 -2.01 -11.24
N GLY A 81 7.17 -2.05 -9.96
CA GLY A 81 7.08 -3.26 -9.13
C GLY A 81 8.27 -4.20 -9.19
N ARG A 82 9.45 -3.72 -9.62
CA ARG A 82 10.72 -4.44 -9.42
C ARG A 82 11.26 -4.20 -8.01
N ILE A 83 11.62 -5.27 -7.31
CA ILE A 83 12.09 -5.23 -5.92
C ILE A 83 13.35 -6.11 -5.80
N ASP A 84 14.40 -5.66 -5.11
CA ASP A 84 15.61 -6.45 -4.78
C ASP A 84 15.83 -6.32 -3.27
N ILE A 85 15.67 -7.41 -2.52
CA ILE A 85 15.66 -7.40 -1.05
C ILE A 85 16.45 -8.57 -0.48
N VAL A 86 16.97 -8.35 0.74
CA VAL A 86 17.42 -9.42 1.64
C VAL A 86 16.35 -9.61 2.71
N GLU A 87 15.75 -10.79 2.74
CA GLU A 87 14.66 -11.17 3.64
C GLU A 87 15.12 -12.18 4.70
N ASN A 88 14.32 -12.33 5.76
CA ASN A 88 14.54 -13.35 6.79
C ASN A 88 13.59 -14.52 6.54
N ARG A 89 14.14 -15.67 6.17
CA ARG A 89 13.38 -16.91 6.02
C ARG A 89 12.92 -17.40 7.39
N PHE A 90 11.76 -18.05 7.43
CA PHE A 90 11.22 -18.61 8.66
C PHE A 90 12.16 -19.64 9.32
N VAL A 91 12.91 -20.40 8.51
CA VAL A 91 13.92 -21.36 8.98
C VAL A 91 15.18 -20.70 9.57
N GLY A 92 15.20 -19.37 9.71
CA GLY A 92 16.22 -18.62 10.46
C GLY A 92 17.37 -18.05 9.62
N MET A 93 17.45 -18.38 8.33
CA MET A 93 18.48 -17.84 7.44
C MET A 93 18.05 -16.55 6.75
N LYS A 94 19.01 -15.72 6.34
CA LYS A 94 18.76 -14.64 5.39
C LYS A 94 18.86 -15.17 3.96
N SER A 95 18.02 -14.64 3.08
CA SER A 95 18.04 -14.95 1.66
C SER A 95 17.86 -13.66 0.87
N ARG A 96 18.52 -13.55 -0.28
CA ARG A 96 18.29 -12.45 -1.22
C ARG A 96 17.38 -12.94 -2.34
N GLY A 97 16.36 -12.15 -2.64
CA GLY A 97 15.45 -12.37 -3.75
C GLY A 97 15.22 -11.10 -4.54
N VAL A 98 15.05 -11.27 -5.86
CA VAL A 98 14.59 -10.22 -6.76
C VAL A 98 13.18 -10.58 -7.21
N TYR A 99 12.28 -9.61 -7.26
CA TYR A 99 10.86 -9.85 -7.53
C TYR A 99 10.31 -8.87 -8.56
N GLU A 100 9.29 -9.31 -9.28
CA GLU A 100 8.41 -8.49 -10.09
C GLU A 100 6.98 -8.65 -9.63
N ALA A 101 6.32 -7.56 -9.22
CA ALA A 101 4.92 -7.59 -8.82
C ALA A 101 4.17 -6.32 -9.30
N PRO A 102 4.14 -6.01 -10.62
CA PRO A 102 3.61 -4.75 -11.13
C PRO A 102 2.16 -4.49 -10.70
N GLY A 103 1.25 -5.44 -10.97
CA GLY A 103 -0.16 -5.27 -10.66
C GLY A 103 -0.44 -5.20 -9.16
N MET A 104 0.25 -6.03 -8.37
CA MET A 104 0.13 -6.00 -6.90
C MET A 104 0.66 -4.70 -6.30
N THR A 105 1.74 -4.13 -6.88
CA THR A 105 2.28 -2.84 -6.44
C THR A 105 1.27 -1.71 -6.68
N LEU A 106 0.63 -1.69 -7.85
CA LEU A 106 -0.42 -0.72 -8.18
C LEU A 106 -1.65 -0.89 -7.27
N LEU A 107 -2.09 -2.13 -7.03
CA LEU A 107 -3.21 -2.43 -6.15
C LEU A 107 -2.93 -1.99 -4.71
N TYR A 108 -1.74 -2.29 -4.20
CA TYR A 108 -1.33 -1.89 -2.85
C TYR A 108 -1.39 -0.37 -2.66
N GLU A 109 -0.80 0.39 -3.60
CA GLU A 109 -0.78 1.85 -3.49
C GLU A 109 -2.18 2.44 -3.65
N ALA A 110 -2.96 1.99 -4.64
CA ALA A 110 -4.33 2.48 -4.84
C ALA A 110 -5.23 2.16 -3.64
N HIS A 111 -5.16 0.94 -3.10
CA HIS A 111 -5.95 0.55 -1.93
C HIS A 111 -5.62 1.41 -0.70
N ARG A 112 -4.32 1.58 -0.42
CA ARG A 112 -3.84 2.41 0.69
C ARG A 112 -4.30 3.86 0.56
N LEU A 113 -4.29 4.40 -0.66
CA LEU A 113 -4.77 5.75 -0.94
C LEU A 113 -6.28 5.89 -0.75
N LEU A 114 -7.07 4.86 -1.10
CA LEU A 114 -8.51 4.89 -0.89
C LEU A 114 -8.89 4.83 0.59
N GLU A 115 -8.20 4.00 1.37
CA GLU A 115 -8.41 3.91 2.82
C GLU A 115 -8.20 5.25 3.54
N GLN A 116 -7.29 6.11 3.05
CA GLN A 116 -7.10 7.46 3.59
C GLN A 116 -8.36 8.32 3.50
N LEU A 117 -9.25 8.06 2.53
CA LEU A 117 -10.52 8.77 2.42
C LEU A 117 -11.62 8.12 3.26
N THR A 118 -11.59 6.81 3.45
CA THR A 118 -12.78 6.05 3.88
C THR A 118 -12.69 5.49 5.29
N LEU A 119 -11.50 5.43 5.89
CA LEU A 119 -11.29 4.91 7.25
C LEU A 119 -11.03 6.05 8.23
N ASP A 120 -11.58 5.93 9.44
CA ASP A 120 -11.27 6.85 10.52
C ASP A 120 -9.83 6.64 11.04
N ARG A 121 -9.30 7.67 11.71
CA ARG A 121 -7.92 7.69 12.21
C ARG A 121 -7.57 6.48 13.08
N ASP A 122 -8.45 6.11 14.02
CA ASP A 122 -8.12 5.11 15.02
C ASP A 122 -8.21 3.70 14.43
N LEU A 123 -9.13 3.47 13.49
CA LEU A 123 -9.18 2.23 12.71
C LEU A 123 -7.94 2.08 11.81
N VAL A 124 -7.48 3.16 11.15
CA VAL A 124 -6.22 3.14 10.38
C VAL A 124 -5.04 2.74 11.27
N HIS A 125 -4.93 3.35 12.46
CA HIS A 125 -3.84 3.00 13.40
C HIS A 125 -3.90 1.55 13.89
N LEU A 126 -5.10 1.00 14.12
CA LEU A 126 -5.24 -0.41 14.48
C LEU A 126 -4.89 -1.33 13.31
N ARG A 127 -5.41 -1.03 12.12
CA ARG A 127 -5.10 -1.75 10.88
C ARG A 127 -3.60 -1.80 10.64
N ASP A 128 -2.89 -0.69 10.76
CA ASP A 128 -1.45 -0.61 10.52
C ASP A 128 -0.64 -1.49 11.48
N ARG A 129 -1.14 -1.72 12.71
CA ARG A 129 -0.52 -2.65 13.66
C ARG A 129 -0.79 -4.12 13.29
N LEU A 130 -1.97 -4.41 12.76
CA LEU A 130 -2.38 -5.78 12.42
C LEU A 130 -1.89 -6.23 11.03
N SER A 131 -1.68 -5.31 10.10
CA SER A 131 -1.23 -5.64 8.73
C SER A 131 0.10 -6.40 8.69
N PRO A 132 1.14 -6.06 9.48
CA PRO A 132 2.36 -6.85 9.56
C PRO A 132 2.13 -8.26 10.12
N GLU A 133 1.21 -8.43 11.08
CA GLU A 133 0.89 -9.76 11.62
C GLU A 133 0.25 -10.65 10.55
N VAL A 134 -0.65 -10.10 9.73
CA VAL A 134 -1.26 -10.82 8.60
C VAL A 134 -0.17 -11.24 7.61
N ALA A 135 0.71 -10.32 7.23
CA ALA A 135 1.82 -10.59 6.31
C ALA A 135 2.76 -11.69 6.85
N GLU A 136 3.10 -11.64 8.14
CA GLU A 136 3.92 -12.66 8.81
C GLU A 136 3.24 -14.03 8.77
N MET A 137 1.95 -14.10 9.08
CA MET A 137 1.21 -15.36 9.05
C MET A 137 1.17 -15.99 7.66
N VAL A 138 1.01 -15.19 6.61
CA VAL A 138 1.08 -15.67 5.22
C VAL A 138 2.49 -16.19 4.92
N TYR A 139 3.52 -15.40 5.27
CA TYR A 139 4.92 -15.76 5.01
C TYR A 139 5.36 -17.05 5.72
N TYR A 140 4.91 -17.27 6.96
CA TYR A 140 5.21 -18.49 7.72
C TYR A 140 4.31 -19.69 7.34
N GLY A 141 3.37 -19.53 6.43
CA GLY A 141 2.48 -20.60 5.99
C GLY A 141 1.33 -20.92 6.96
N PHE A 142 1.00 -19.99 7.87
CA PHE A 142 -0.07 -20.14 8.87
C PHE A 142 -1.45 -19.67 8.37
N TRP A 143 -1.72 -19.83 7.08
CA TRP A 143 -2.96 -19.40 6.43
C TRP A 143 -4.23 -20.00 7.04
N PHE A 144 -4.21 -21.28 7.41
CA PHE A 144 -5.39 -22.03 7.88
C PHE A 144 -5.50 -22.10 9.41
N THR A 145 -5.00 -21.09 10.12
CA THR A 145 -5.01 -21.07 11.59
C THR A 145 -6.15 -20.20 12.13
N PRO A 146 -6.68 -20.48 13.34
CA PRO A 146 -7.75 -19.67 13.93
C PRO A 146 -7.38 -18.19 14.11
N LYS A 147 -6.08 -17.89 14.32
CA LYS A 147 -5.58 -16.50 14.37
C LYS A 147 -5.81 -15.79 13.02
N MET A 148 -5.58 -16.49 11.90
CA MET A 148 -5.78 -15.93 10.57
C MET A 148 -7.26 -15.70 10.29
N ASP A 149 -8.13 -16.63 10.70
CA ASP A 149 -9.59 -16.46 10.56
C ASP A 149 -10.09 -15.21 11.31
N ALA A 150 -9.62 -14.99 12.53
CA ALA A 150 -9.96 -13.81 13.34
C ALA A 150 -9.47 -12.50 12.69
N LEU A 151 -8.22 -12.48 12.19
CA LEU A 151 -7.67 -11.33 11.48
C LEU A 151 -8.44 -11.04 10.19
N MET A 152 -8.77 -12.07 9.41
CA MET A 152 -9.55 -11.92 8.17
C MET A 152 -10.98 -11.46 8.43
N ALA A 153 -11.58 -11.83 9.57
CA ALA A 153 -12.89 -11.29 9.98
C ALA A 153 -12.79 -9.79 10.28
N PHE A 154 -11.77 -9.36 11.02
CA PHE A 154 -11.51 -7.94 11.27
C PHE A 154 -11.31 -7.15 9.96
N ILE A 155 -10.48 -7.67 9.04
CA ILE A 155 -10.22 -6.99 7.75
C ILE A 155 -11.51 -6.86 6.95
N ARG A 156 -12.31 -7.91 6.84
CA ARG A 156 -13.59 -7.85 6.10
C ARG A 156 -14.55 -6.80 6.63
N GLU A 157 -14.61 -6.63 7.95
CA GLU A 157 -15.41 -5.58 8.58
C GLU A 157 -14.81 -4.19 8.32
N ALA A 158 -13.51 -4.02 8.58
CA ALA A 158 -12.81 -2.75 8.41
C ALA A 158 -12.88 -2.23 6.96
N GLN A 159 -12.96 -3.12 5.97
CA GLN A 159 -12.95 -2.76 4.55
C GLN A 159 -14.32 -2.41 3.98
N GLN A 160 -15.43 -2.59 4.71
CA GLN A 160 -16.79 -2.26 4.23
C GLN A 160 -16.93 -0.85 3.63
N PRO A 161 -16.42 0.23 4.25
CA PRO A 161 -16.55 1.58 3.68
C PRO A 161 -15.59 1.87 2.52
N VAL A 162 -14.61 0.99 2.25
CA VAL A 162 -13.51 1.21 1.28
C VAL A 162 -14.01 0.98 -0.14
N THR A 163 -14.81 1.91 -0.64
CA THR A 163 -15.42 1.91 -1.97
C THR A 163 -15.10 3.22 -2.67
N GLY A 164 -14.66 3.19 -3.93
CA GLY A 164 -14.25 4.40 -4.66
C GLY A 164 -13.33 4.11 -5.83
N GLU A 165 -12.76 5.15 -6.43
CA GLU A 165 -11.83 5.08 -7.55
C GLU A 165 -10.58 5.93 -7.28
N ILE A 166 -9.40 5.34 -7.51
CA ILE A 166 -8.11 6.01 -7.45
C ILE A 166 -7.53 6.11 -8.86
N VAL A 167 -6.99 7.28 -9.19
CA VAL A 167 -6.29 7.52 -10.44
C VAL A 167 -4.80 7.72 -10.16
N LEU A 168 -3.97 6.92 -10.81
CA LEU A 168 -2.51 6.94 -10.70
C LEU A 168 -1.89 7.35 -12.03
N HIS A 169 -0.83 8.14 -11.96
CA HIS A 169 0.10 8.45 -13.05
C HIS A 169 1.35 7.60 -12.90
N LEU A 170 1.68 6.85 -13.94
CA LEU A 170 2.82 5.93 -13.99
C LEU A 170 3.88 6.51 -14.91
N TYR A 171 5.13 6.48 -14.45
CA TYR A 171 6.24 6.98 -15.24
C TYR A 171 7.57 6.34 -14.83
N LYS A 172 8.12 5.49 -15.72
CA LYS A 172 9.46 4.89 -15.60
C LYS A 172 9.76 4.33 -14.20
N GLY A 173 8.85 3.50 -13.69
CA GLY A 173 8.92 2.83 -12.39
C GLY A 173 8.31 3.61 -11.23
N ASN A 174 7.91 4.87 -11.44
CA ASN A 174 7.27 5.68 -10.43
C ASN A 174 5.74 5.57 -10.50
N ILE A 175 5.12 5.68 -9.33
CA ILE A 175 3.68 5.80 -9.15
C ILE A 175 3.42 7.15 -8.50
N GLN A 176 2.57 7.96 -9.12
CA GLN A 176 2.14 9.26 -8.61
C GLN A 176 0.62 9.28 -8.52
N VAL A 177 0.08 9.90 -7.48
CA VAL A 177 -1.37 10.02 -7.33
C VAL A 177 -1.90 11.20 -8.13
N ALA A 178 -2.88 10.95 -9.00
CA ALA A 178 -3.54 11.99 -9.79
C ALA A 178 -4.83 12.45 -9.10
N SER A 179 -5.70 11.51 -8.70
CA SER A 179 -6.94 11.85 -8.02
C SER A 179 -7.48 10.69 -7.17
N ARG A 180 -8.42 11.03 -6.29
CA ARG A 180 -9.08 10.12 -5.35
C ARG A 180 -10.56 10.46 -5.30
N THR A 181 -11.44 9.47 -5.40
CA THR A 181 -12.89 9.67 -5.28
C THR A 181 -13.52 8.54 -4.50
N SER A 182 -14.48 8.86 -3.63
CA SER A 182 -15.24 7.86 -2.88
C SER A 182 -16.62 8.42 -2.50
N PRO A 183 -17.70 7.64 -2.62
CA PRO A 183 -19.00 7.99 -2.03
C PRO A 183 -18.99 7.98 -0.50
N ASN A 184 -17.99 7.34 0.12
CA ASN A 184 -17.85 7.21 1.58
C ASN A 184 -16.68 8.08 2.10
N SER A 185 -16.37 9.18 1.41
CA SER A 185 -15.26 10.03 1.82
C SER A 185 -15.56 10.71 3.16
N LEU A 186 -14.62 10.56 4.09
CA LEU A 186 -14.55 11.28 5.37
C LEU A 186 -13.81 12.62 5.23
N TYR A 187 -13.32 12.93 4.03
CA TYR A 187 -12.70 14.23 3.76
C TYR A 187 -13.77 15.26 3.43
N ASP A 188 -13.84 16.30 4.24
CA ASP A 188 -14.73 17.44 4.04
C ASP A 188 -13.89 18.69 3.78
N ALA A 189 -14.01 19.24 2.57
CA ALA A 189 -13.22 20.39 2.14
C ALA A 189 -13.61 21.68 2.86
N GLU A 190 -14.86 21.83 3.31
CA GLU A 190 -15.32 23.01 4.05
C GLU A 190 -14.76 23.01 5.48
N ILE A 191 -14.71 21.84 6.12
CA ILE A 191 -14.09 21.67 7.44
C ILE A 191 -12.57 21.82 7.36
N ALA A 192 -11.93 21.28 6.31
CA ALA A 192 -10.47 21.29 6.16
C ALA A 192 -9.89 22.62 5.63
N SER A 193 -10.73 23.52 5.11
CA SER A 193 -10.28 24.77 4.51
C SER A 193 -9.51 25.66 5.50
N MET A 194 -8.35 26.16 5.07
CA MET A 194 -7.55 27.13 5.83
C MET A 194 -7.78 28.58 5.37
N GLU A 195 -8.45 28.77 4.22
CA GLU A 195 -8.61 30.09 3.59
C GLU A 195 -9.93 30.77 3.97
N ALA A 196 -10.96 29.99 4.30
CA ALA A 196 -12.24 30.50 4.79
C ALA A 196 -12.31 30.31 6.31
N GLY A 197 -12.86 31.29 7.04
CA GLY A 197 -13.27 31.12 8.44
C GLY A 197 -14.43 30.13 8.54
N GLY A 198 -14.11 28.84 8.33
CA GLY A 198 -15.03 27.79 7.89
C GLY A 198 -15.87 27.12 8.97
N ALA A 199 -16.39 25.94 8.63
CA ALA A 199 -17.34 25.16 9.43
C ALA A 199 -16.77 24.61 10.75
N TYR A 200 -15.46 24.69 10.96
CA TYR A 200 -14.78 24.25 12.18
C TYR A 200 -14.57 25.41 13.16
N ASN A 201 -15.07 25.26 14.39
CA ASN A 201 -14.83 26.21 15.48
C ASN A 201 -13.42 26.05 16.05
N GLN A 202 -12.52 26.99 15.73
CA GLN A 202 -11.12 26.95 16.17
C GLN A 202 -10.95 27.15 17.68
N ASP A 203 -11.91 27.79 18.36
CA ASP A 203 -11.82 28.02 19.80
C ASP A 203 -11.84 26.71 20.61
N ASP A 204 -12.46 25.65 20.08
CA ASP A 204 -12.51 24.33 20.72
C ASP A 204 -11.11 23.70 20.86
N ALA A 205 -10.17 24.07 19.97
CA ALA A 205 -8.81 23.55 19.97
C ALA A 205 -8.04 23.91 21.26
N GLU A 206 -8.29 25.08 21.84
CA GLU A 206 -7.59 25.51 23.05
C GLU A 206 -7.92 24.59 24.25
N GLY A 207 -9.22 24.33 24.46
CA GLY A 207 -9.68 23.42 25.52
C GLY A 207 -9.16 22.01 25.31
N PHE A 208 -9.23 21.52 24.07
CA PHE A 208 -8.72 20.21 23.68
C PHE A 208 -7.21 20.05 24.01
N LEU A 209 -6.38 21.00 23.57
CA LEU A 209 -4.94 20.97 23.83
C LEU A 209 -4.60 21.02 25.32
N ARG A 210 -5.36 21.80 26.11
CA ARG A 210 -5.18 21.87 27.57
C ARG A 210 -5.48 20.53 28.24
N ILE A 211 -6.52 19.82 27.80
CA ILE A 211 -6.91 18.51 28.36
C ILE A 211 -5.93 17.42 27.93
N VAL A 212 -5.66 17.28 26.63
CA VAL A 212 -4.73 16.25 26.11
C VAL A 212 -3.31 16.48 26.63
N GLY A 213 -2.89 17.74 26.78
CA GLY A 213 -1.59 18.13 27.30
C GLY A 213 -1.44 17.94 28.82
N LEU A 214 -2.53 17.78 29.57
CA LEU A 214 -2.52 17.77 31.04
C LEU A 214 -1.52 16.76 31.64
N PRO A 215 -1.54 15.45 31.30
CA PRO A 215 -0.58 14.50 31.86
C PRO A 215 0.88 14.82 31.48
N TYR A 216 1.11 15.30 30.25
CA TYR A 216 2.46 15.60 29.76
C TYR A 216 3.07 16.84 30.41
N ARG A 217 2.24 17.83 30.77
CA ARG A 217 2.68 19.01 31.54
C ARG A 217 3.14 18.61 32.94
N VAL A 218 2.48 17.64 33.58
CA VAL A 218 2.92 17.10 34.88
C VAL A 218 4.24 16.37 34.71
N GLN A 219 4.36 15.50 33.71
CA GLN A 219 5.62 14.79 33.41
C GLN A 219 6.78 15.76 33.14
N GLY A 220 6.57 16.80 32.33
CA GLY A 220 7.59 17.78 31.98
C GLY A 220 8.10 18.59 33.17
N LYS A 221 7.26 18.82 34.20
CA LYS A 221 7.69 19.44 35.46
C LYS A 221 8.62 18.54 36.27
N VAL A 222 8.35 17.24 36.30
CA VAL A 222 9.14 16.26 37.08
C VAL A 222 10.43 15.86 36.36
N ARG A 223 10.36 15.72 35.03
CA ARG A 223 11.49 15.29 34.18
C ARG A 223 11.64 16.21 32.97
N PRO A 224 12.13 17.44 33.16
CA PRO A 224 12.34 18.36 32.05
C PRO A 224 13.39 17.79 31.10
N ARG A 225 13.09 17.81 29.80
CA ARG A 225 14.09 17.49 28.77
C ARG A 225 15.09 18.64 28.69
N ARG A 226 16.40 18.33 28.72
CA ARG A 226 17.44 19.28 28.36
C ARG A 226 17.56 19.25 26.84
N TYR A 227 17.34 20.39 26.20
CA TYR A 227 17.64 20.61 24.79
C TYR A 227 19.05 21.20 24.68
#